data_AF-A0A133URX0-F1
#
_entry.id   AF-A0A133URX0-F1
#
_cell.length_a   1.000
_cell.length_b   1.000
_cell.length_c   1.000
_cell.angle_alpha   90.00
_cell.angle_beta   90.00
_cell.angle_gamma   90.00
#
_symmetry.space_group_name_H-M   'P 1'
#
loop_
_entity.id
_entity.type
_entity.pdbx_description
1 polymer ?
#
loop_
_entity_poly.entity_id
_entity_poly.type
_entity_poly.pdbx_seq_one_letter_code
_entity_poly.pdbx_strand_id
1 'polypeptide(L)'
;MSDDIPSEFSGFIYEPSKEQEVVSIFFRILPHLDLPICIEEVRGEFPDCLAWIKSNGGYERLNIEFEIFSRNFLEHDHDEKECDLIVCWKDDWPECSVETLELKKELKDLEKELILKDEAKYKSQVWSKRDFLQKVDENYPEIFDLQEKIYRTLESRESVNIRTGKGSNPTYHFRIPSTDHKANLGIYANGRTWIGFKKLSDEGKRNLASALRNKLDINIDSEKDWTKGPHIGEDITKENIDKFLSIVSHSEGI
;
A
#
# COMPACT_ATOMS: atom_id res chain seq x y z
N MET A 1 -3.23 -30.42 -10.32
CA MET A 1 -2.65 -29.36 -11.17
C MET A 1 -3.72 -28.29 -11.34
N SER A 2 -3.35 -27.05 -11.64
CA SER A 2 -4.34 -26.01 -11.92
C SER A 2 -4.92 -26.27 -13.30
N ASP A 3 -6.09 -26.92 -13.39
CA ASP A 3 -6.72 -27.32 -14.66
C ASP A 3 -7.11 -26.11 -15.55
N ASP A 4 -7.05 -24.89 -15.01
CA ASP A 4 -7.43 -23.64 -15.69
C ASP A 4 -6.27 -22.91 -16.39
N ILE A 5 -5.03 -23.40 -16.32
CA ILE A 5 -3.86 -22.75 -16.95
C ILE A 5 -3.44 -23.58 -18.17
N PRO A 6 -3.43 -23.01 -19.39
CA PRO A 6 -2.95 -23.72 -20.58
C PRO A 6 -1.51 -24.20 -20.42
N SER A 7 -1.17 -25.38 -20.93
CA SER A 7 0.13 -26.04 -20.70
C SER A 7 1.35 -25.23 -21.14
N GLU A 8 1.18 -24.39 -22.16
CA GLU A 8 2.24 -23.53 -22.71
C GLU A 8 2.07 -22.04 -22.36
N PHE A 9 1.19 -21.70 -21.40
CA PHE A 9 0.97 -20.31 -21.02
C PHE A 9 2.16 -19.76 -20.23
N SER A 10 2.75 -18.67 -20.73
CA SER A 10 3.91 -18.00 -20.13
C SER A 10 3.67 -16.49 -20.01
N GLY A 11 2.79 -16.12 -19.08
CA GLY A 11 2.44 -14.74 -18.77
C GLY A 11 1.88 -14.57 -17.35
N PHE A 12 1.12 -13.51 -17.14
CA PHE A 12 0.41 -13.21 -15.89
C PHE A 12 -0.95 -13.90 -15.88
N ILE A 13 -1.31 -14.54 -14.77
CA ILE A 13 -2.62 -15.21 -14.66
C ILE A 13 -3.77 -14.19 -14.55
N TYR A 14 -3.51 -13.05 -13.91
CA TYR A 14 -4.49 -12.00 -13.61
C TYR A 14 -3.95 -10.65 -14.06
N GLU A 15 -4.80 -9.63 -14.06
CA GLU A 15 -4.35 -8.24 -14.18
C GLU A 15 -3.32 -7.89 -13.08
N PRO A 16 -2.37 -6.98 -13.37
CA PRO A 16 -1.43 -6.50 -12.37
C PRO A 16 -2.20 -5.89 -11.19
N SER A 17 -1.67 -6.15 -10.00
CA SER A 17 -2.21 -5.69 -8.71
C SER A 17 -1.23 -4.78 -7.96
N LYS A 18 -0.01 -4.64 -8.50
CA LYS A 18 1.09 -3.85 -7.96
C LYS A 18 1.90 -3.24 -9.09
N GLU A 19 2.51 -2.10 -8.81
CA GLU A 19 3.46 -1.39 -9.66
C GLU A 19 4.55 -2.30 -10.26
N GLN A 20 5.16 -3.19 -9.46
CA GLN A 20 6.19 -4.11 -9.93
C GLN A 20 5.71 -5.10 -11.02
N GLU A 21 4.41 -5.43 -11.03
CA GLU A 21 3.81 -6.22 -12.11
C GLU A 21 3.63 -5.35 -13.38
N VAL A 22 3.35 -4.04 -13.23
CA VAL A 22 3.32 -3.05 -14.33
C VAL A 22 4.70 -2.89 -14.96
N VAL A 23 5.75 -2.72 -14.14
CA VAL A 23 7.16 -2.69 -14.58
C VAL A 23 7.45 -3.91 -15.45
N SER A 24 7.13 -5.10 -14.95
CA SER A 24 7.37 -6.37 -15.64
C SER A 24 6.63 -6.46 -16.98
N ILE A 25 5.37 -6.02 -17.03
CA ILE A 25 4.55 -5.97 -18.25
C ILE A 25 5.15 -4.99 -19.26
N PHE A 26 5.53 -3.78 -18.82
CA PHE A 26 6.14 -2.77 -19.67
C PHE A 26 7.39 -3.30 -20.36
N PHE A 27 8.34 -3.85 -19.61
CA PHE A 27 9.56 -4.43 -20.20
C PHE A 27 9.28 -5.60 -21.12
N ARG A 28 8.23 -6.38 -20.84
CA ARG A 28 7.82 -7.50 -21.69
C ARG A 28 7.27 -7.04 -23.04
N ILE A 29 6.58 -5.91 -23.08
CA ILE A 29 5.98 -5.38 -24.31
C ILE A 29 6.78 -4.26 -24.98
N LEU A 30 7.81 -3.73 -24.31
CA LEU A 30 8.60 -2.61 -24.80
C LEU A 30 9.08 -2.79 -26.27
N PRO A 31 9.53 -3.97 -26.73
CA PRO A 31 9.91 -4.17 -28.13
C PRO A 31 8.76 -4.06 -29.14
N HIS A 32 7.51 -4.10 -28.67
CA HIS A 32 6.29 -4.00 -29.45
C HIS A 32 5.63 -2.62 -29.38
N LEU A 33 6.13 -1.73 -28.53
CA LEU A 33 5.66 -0.35 -28.45
C LEU A 33 6.33 0.49 -29.54
N ASP A 34 5.58 1.42 -30.13
CA ASP A 34 6.10 2.45 -31.02
C ASP A 34 6.81 3.58 -30.22
N LEU A 35 7.62 3.18 -29.24
CA LEU A 35 8.29 4.05 -28.28
C LEU A 35 9.81 3.77 -28.32
N PRO A 36 10.61 4.58 -29.05
CA PRO A 36 12.02 4.30 -29.29
C PRO A 36 12.89 4.72 -28.09
N ILE A 37 12.74 4.01 -26.98
CA ILE A 37 13.47 4.28 -25.74
C ILE A 37 14.57 3.26 -25.47
N CYS A 38 15.59 3.68 -24.75
CA CYS A 38 16.69 2.87 -24.23
C CYS A 38 16.75 3.03 -22.72
N ILE A 39 16.71 1.93 -21.99
CA ILE A 39 16.64 1.93 -20.53
C ILE A 39 18.06 2.00 -19.97
N GLU A 40 18.31 2.99 -19.09
CA GLU A 40 19.60 3.14 -18.41
C GLU A 40 19.58 2.48 -17.04
N GLU A 41 18.57 2.76 -16.23
CA GLU A 41 18.48 2.29 -14.85
C GLU A 41 17.02 2.12 -14.42
N VAL A 42 16.77 1.07 -13.63
CA VAL A 42 15.53 0.88 -12.86
C VAL A 42 15.92 0.91 -11.39
N ARG A 43 15.24 1.72 -10.60
CA ARG A 43 15.60 2.00 -9.21
C ARG A 43 14.37 1.92 -8.30
N GLY A 44 14.61 2.01 -6.99
CA GLY A 44 13.57 1.97 -5.95
C GLY A 44 13.27 3.33 -5.33
N GLU A 45 13.59 4.40 -6.06
CA GLU A 45 13.37 5.79 -5.68
C GLU A 45 12.83 6.56 -6.87
N PHE A 46 12.08 7.63 -6.61
CA PHE A 46 11.45 8.45 -7.63
C PHE A 46 12.46 9.27 -8.47
N PRO A 47 12.24 9.42 -9.79
CA PRO A 47 11.44 8.56 -10.67
C PRO A 47 11.98 7.12 -10.79
N ASP A 48 11.10 6.13 -10.86
CA ASP A 48 11.45 4.69 -10.84
C ASP A 48 12.42 4.23 -11.94
N CYS A 49 12.43 4.90 -13.10
CA CYS A 49 13.27 4.50 -14.23
C CYS A 49 13.86 5.69 -14.97
N LEU A 50 15.17 5.58 -15.23
CA LEU A 50 15.92 6.50 -16.06
C LEU A 50 16.11 5.87 -17.44
N ALA A 51 15.70 6.58 -18.47
CA ALA A 51 15.77 6.15 -19.85
C ALA A 51 16.26 7.26 -20.78
N TRP A 52 16.44 6.89 -22.05
CA TRP A 52 16.72 7.79 -23.15
C TRP A 52 15.68 7.58 -24.24
N ILE A 53 15.06 8.64 -24.74
CA ILE A 53 14.15 8.57 -25.87
C ILE A 53 14.82 9.12 -27.13
N LYS A 54 14.67 8.43 -28.26
CA LYS A 54 15.20 8.90 -29.54
C LYS A 54 14.34 10.03 -30.07
N SER A 55 14.96 11.18 -30.32
CA SER A 55 14.35 12.35 -30.94
C SER A 55 15.05 12.69 -32.27
N ASN A 56 14.55 13.71 -32.98
CA ASN A 56 15.16 14.17 -34.25
C ASN A 56 16.62 14.62 -34.09
N GLY A 57 17.04 15.01 -32.88
CA GLY A 57 18.38 15.52 -32.58
C GLY A 57 19.34 14.51 -31.94
N GLY A 58 18.90 13.28 -31.68
CA GLY A 58 19.69 12.28 -30.97
C GLY A 58 18.88 11.58 -29.88
N TYR A 59 19.42 11.54 -28.67
CA TYR A 59 18.75 10.97 -27.50
C TYR A 59 18.57 12.04 -26.42
N GLU A 60 17.36 12.11 -25.88
CA GLU A 60 16.98 12.98 -24.77
C GLU A 60 16.72 12.12 -23.53
N ARG A 61 16.98 12.69 -22.35
CA ARG A 61 16.66 12.03 -21.08
C ARG A 61 15.15 11.85 -20.96
N LEU A 62 14.74 10.71 -20.42
CA LEU A 62 13.34 10.38 -20.15
C LEU A 62 13.26 9.77 -18.75
N ASN A 63 12.61 10.49 -17.85
CA ASN A 63 12.30 10.04 -16.50
C ASN A 63 10.92 9.38 -16.50
N ILE A 64 10.86 8.12 -16.08
CA ILE A 64 9.65 7.31 -16.09
C ILE A 64 9.25 6.95 -14.66
N GLU A 65 7.99 7.18 -14.32
CA GLU A 65 7.37 6.63 -13.11
C GLU A 65 6.43 5.48 -13.47
N PHE A 66 6.47 4.38 -12.71
CA PHE A 66 5.53 3.30 -12.88
C PHE A 66 4.41 3.41 -11.86
N GLU A 67 3.18 3.16 -12.28
CA GLU A 67 2.04 3.17 -11.37
C GLU A 67 1.02 2.09 -11.70
N ILE A 68 0.27 1.62 -10.71
CA ILE A 68 -0.89 0.77 -11.02
C ILE A 68 -2.05 1.58 -11.61
N PHE A 69 -2.28 2.79 -11.07
CA PHE A 69 -3.26 3.76 -11.57
C PHE A 69 -2.56 5.10 -11.69
N SER A 70 -2.77 5.86 -12.77
CA SER A 70 -2.07 7.15 -12.97
C SER A 70 -2.29 8.13 -11.80
N ARG A 71 -3.46 8.11 -11.14
CA ARG A 71 -3.72 8.92 -9.94
C ARG A 71 -2.79 8.63 -8.77
N ASN A 72 -2.23 7.43 -8.66
CA ASN A 72 -1.32 7.10 -7.57
C ASN A 72 -0.09 8.02 -7.55
N PHE A 73 0.35 8.52 -8.70
CA PHE A 73 1.41 9.53 -8.81
C PHE A 73 1.12 10.74 -7.90
N LEU A 74 -0.12 11.22 -7.91
CA LEU A 74 -0.60 12.30 -7.04
C LEU A 74 -0.71 11.86 -5.58
N GLU A 75 -1.13 10.62 -5.31
CA GLU A 75 -1.24 10.08 -3.94
C GLU A 75 0.13 9.90 -3.27
N HIS A 76 1.17 9.64 -4.08
CA HIS A 76 2.56 9.53 -3.65
C HIS A 76 3.26 10.88 -3.48
N ASP A 77 2.63 11.99 -3.90
CA ASP A 77 3.17 13.36 -3.78
C ASP A 77 4.44 13.58 -4.64
N HIS A 78 4.48 12.97 -5.83
CA HIS A 78 5.57 13.14 -6.80
C HIS A 78 5.48 14.48 -7.54
N ASP A 79 6.63 15.10 -7.84
CA ASP A 79 6.70 16.35 -8.60
C ASP A 79 6.58 16.06 -10.10
N GLU A 80 5.50 16.57 -10.72
CA GLU A 80 5.26 16.48 -12.17
C GLU A 80 6.41 17.06 -13.02
N LYS A 81 7.26 17.93 -12.45
CA LYS A 81 8.41 18.51 -13.17
C LYS A 81 9.63 17.60 -13.24
N GLU A 82 9.68 16.57 -12.42
CA GLU A 82 10.80 15.63 -12.35
C GLU A 82 10.49 14.29 -13.05
N CYS A 83 9.29 14.19 -13.67
CA CYS A 83 8.82 13.02 -14.39
C CYS A 83 8.37 13.43 -15.80
N ASP A 84 8.83 12.69 -16.83
CA ASP A 84 8.48 12.96 -18.22
C ASP A 84 7.35 12.03 -18.71
N LEU A 85 7.27 10.82 -18.17
CA LEU A 85 6.30 9.80 -18.58
C LEU A 85 5.80 8.97 -17.39
N ILE A 86 4.49 8.84 -17.23
CA ILE A 86 3.88 7.86 -16.34
C ILE A 86 3.53 6.62 -17.15
N VAL A 87 4.06 5.47 -16.77
CA VAL A 87 3.64 4.18 -17.33
C VAL A 87 2.71 3.50 -16.33
N CYS A 88 1.44 3.35 -16.68
CA CYS A 88 0.44 2.78 -15.77
C CYS A 88 -0.34 1.61 -16.35
N TRP A 89 -0.90 0.75 -15.49
CA TRP A 89 -1.85 -0.27 -15.97
C TRP A 89 -3.10 0.37 -16.53
N LYS A 90 -3.69 1.30 -15.78
CA LYS A 90 -4.91 2.02 -16.16
C LYS A 90 -4.77 3.50 -15.84
N ASP A 91 -5.12 4.33 -16.81
CA ASP A 91 -5.19 5.78 -16.62
C ASP A 91 -6.56 6.17 -16.01
N ASP A 92 -6.54 6.74 -14.81
CA ASP A 92 -7.72 7.25 -14.08
C ASP A 92 -7.56 8.72 -13.63
N TRP A 93 -6.59 9.41 -14.21
CA TRP A 93 -6.29 10.82 -13.98
C TRP A 93 -6.02 11.57 -15.29
N PRO A 94 -7.08 11.78 -16.12
CA PRO A 94 -6.94 12.41 -17.43
C PRO A 94 -6.54 13.89 -17.38
N GLU A 95 -6.63 14.53 -16.21
CA GLU A 95 -6.19 15.92 -16.00
C GLU A 95 -4.69 16.04 -15.67
N CYS A 96 -3.94 14.93 -15.60
CA CYS A 96 -2.50 14.94 -15.36
C CYS A 96 -1.77 15.73 -16.45
N SER A 97 -0.78 16.54 -16.06
CA SER A 97 0.04 17.28 -17.03
C SER A 97 1.19 16.46 -17.61
N VAL A 98 1.58 15.38 -16.94
CA VAL A 98 2.62 14.44 -17.37
C VAL A 98 2.05 13.48 -18.43
N GLU A 99 2.84 13.18 -19.45
CA GLU A 99 2.43 12.21 -20.48
C GLU A 99 2.19 10.84 -19.84
N THR A 100 1.13 10.14 -20.25
CA THR A 100 0.74 8.85 -19.66
C THR A 100 0.62 7.77 -20.72
N LEU A 101 1.33 6.66 -20.51
CA LEU A 101 1.23 5.43 -21.28
C LEU A 101 0.40 4.40 -20.53
N GLU A 102 -0.82 4.15 -21.00
CA GLU A 102 -1.74 3.15 -20.44
C GLU A 102 -1.51 1.75 -21.05
N LEU A 103 -0.84 0.86 -20.31
CA LEU A 103 -0.46 -0.47 -20.80
C LEU A 103 -1.68 -1.34 -21.16
N LYS A 104 -2.78 -1.26 -20.39
CA LYS A 104 -3.99 -2.05 -20.70
C LYS A 104 -4.54 -1.72 -22.08
N LYS A 105 -4.42 -0.48 -22.53
CA LYS A 105 -4.87 -0.03 -23.85
C LYS A 105 -3.92 -0.44 -24.97
N GLU A 106 -2.61 -0.44 -24.72
CA GLU A 106 -1.59 -0.87 -25.68
C GLU A 106 -1.60 -2.40 -25.90
N LEU A 107 -2.12 -3.16 -24.95
CA LEU A 107 -2.14 -4.62 -24.97
C LEU A 107 -3.23 -5.26 -25.84
N LYS A 108 -4.10 -4.52 -26.53
CA LYS A 108 -5.30 -5.08 -27.19
C LYS A 108 -5.08 -6.36 -28.01
N ASP A 109 -3.94 -6.47 -28.72
CA ASP A 109 -3.62 -7.63 -29.55
C ASP A 109 -2.76 -8.68 -28.82
N LEU A 110 -2.03 -8.30 -27.77
CA LEU A 110 -1.12 -9.15 -27.00
C LEU A 110 -1.74 -9.66 -25.68
N GLU A 111 -2.93 -9.15 -25.31
CA GLU A 111 -3.55 -9.37 -24.01
C GLU A 111 -3.71 -10.86 -23.70
N LYS A 112 -4.17 -11.67 -24.65
CA LYS A 112 -4.38 -13.12 -24.45
C LYS A 112 -3.09 -13.92 -24.31
N GLU A 113 -1.98 -13.38 -24.80
CA GLU A 113 -0.66 -14.02 -24.68
C GLU A 113 0.03 -13.63 -23.36
N LEU A 114 -0.29 -12.45 -22.81
CA LEU A 114 0.36 -11.90 -21.62
C LEU A 114 -0.48 -11.98 -20.35
N ILE A 115 -1.81 -11.89 -20.43
CA ILE A 115 -2.77 -11.87 -19.33
C ILE A 115 -3.81 -12.97 -19.58
N LEU A 116 -3.82 -14.02 -18.75
CA LEU A 116 -4.75 -15.14 -18.93
C LEU A 116 -6.20 -14.78 -18.57
N LYS A 117 -6.37 -14.04 -17.47
CA LYS A 117 -7.67 -13.62 -16.95
C LYS A 117 -7.69 -12.10 -16.83
N ASP A 118 -8.55 -11.45 -17.61
CA ASP A 118 -8.88 -10.02 -17.51
C ASP A 118 -9.77 -9.77 -16.28
N GLU A 119 -9.22 -10.06 -15.10
CA GLU A 119 -9.81 -9.75 -13.81
C GLU A 119 -8.72 -9.49 -12.76
N ALA A 120 -9.05 -8.64 -11.78
CA ALA A 120 -8.17 -8.37 -10.66
C ALA A 120 -7.86 -9.63 -9.85
N LYS A 121 -6.57 -9.86 -9.56
CA LYS A 121 -6.08 -10.95 -8.70
C LYS A 121 -6.73 -11.00 -7.32
N TYR A 122 -7.05 -9.82 -6.77
CA TYR A 122 -7.69 -9.69 -5.47
C TYR A 122 -8.93 -8.81 -5.57
N LYS A 123 -10.08 -9.35 -5.18
CA LYS A 123 -11.32 -8.57 -5.12
C LYS A 123 -11.24 -7.59 -3.97
N SER A 124 -11.30 -6.29 -4.28
CA SER A 124 -11.44 -5.25 -3.26
C SER A 124 -12.86 -5.26 -2.72
N GLN A 125 -13.00 -5.30 -1.41
CA GLN A 125 -14.29 -5.19 -0.74
C GLN A 125 -14.23 -4.26 0.46
N VAL A 126 -15.40 -3.75 0.85
CA VAL A 126 -15.56 -3.03 2.11
C VAL A 126 -15.75 -4.08 3.19
N TRP A 127 -14.87 -4.09 4.17
CA TRP A 127 -14.96 -5.05 5.27
C TRP A 127 -16.00 -4.57 6.28
N SER A 128 -16.92 -5.41 6.72
CA SER A 128 -17.67 -5.14 7.96
C SER A 128 -16.88 -5.63 9.17
N LYS A 129 -17.25 -5.21 10.39
CA LYS A 129 -16.68 -5.79 11.62
C LYS A 129 -16.85 -7.31 11.65
N ARG A 130 -18.02 -7.79 11.23
CA ARG A 130 -18.34 -9.21 11.16
C ARG A 130 -17.39 -9.93 10.21
N ASP A 131 -17.23 -9.42 8.98
CA ASP A 131 -16.38 -10.05 7.97
C ASP A 131 -14.91 -10.00 8.37
N PHE A 132 -14.47 -8.91 9.01
CA PHE A 132 -13.13 -8.80 9.57
C PHE A 132 -12.88 -9.88 10.62
N LEU A 133 -13.71 -9.98 11.65
CA LEU A 133 -13.54 -10.96 12.73
C LEU A 133 -13.67 -12.40 12.21
N GLN A 134 -14.59 -12.65 11.28
CA GLN A 134 -14.71 -13.95 10.62
C GLN A 134 -13.40 -14.31 9.90
N LYS A 135 -12.74 -13.37 9.21
CA LYS A 135 -11.46 -13.63 8.55
C LYS A 135 -10.31 -13.87 9.52
N VAL A 136 -10.33 -13.23 10.69
CA VAL A 136 -9.38 -13.52 11.76
C VAL A 136 -9.60 -14.95 12.27
N ASP A 137 -10.84 -15.33 12.57
CA ASP A 137 -11.17 -16.68 13.07
C ASP A 137 -10.78 -17.78 12.07
N GLU A 138 -11.09 -17.57 10.78
CA GLU A 138 -10.80 -18.52 9.72
C GLU A 138 -9.30 -18.74 9.46
N ASN A 139 -8.48 -17.69 9.55
CA ASN A 139 -7.09 -17.73 9.08
C ASN A 139 -6.04 -17.55 10.18
N TYR A 140 -6.42 -16.95 11.30
CA TYR A 140 -5.54 -16.56 12.41
C TYR A 140 -6.22 -16.78 13.78
N PRO A 141 -6.76 -17.98 14.06
CA PRO A 141 -7.52 -18.26 15.27
C PRO A 141 -6.71 -18.00 16.56
N GLU A 142 -5.38 -18.10 16.51
CA GLU A 142 -4.48 -17.87 17.63
C GLU A 142 -4.48 -16.42 18.15
N ILE A 143 -4.81 -15.44 17.30
CA ILE A 143 -4.92 -14.02 17.67
C ILE A 143 -6.35 -13.51 17.72
N PHE A 144 -7.36 -14.37 17.51
CA PHE A 144 -8.77 -13.98 17.47
C PHE A 144 -9.20 -13.26 18.75
N ASP A 145 -8.96 -13.87 19.92
CA ASP A 145 -9.33 -13.28 21.22
C ASP A 145 -8.71 -11.89 21.41
N LEU A 146 -7.46 -11.71 20.97
CA LEU A 146 -6.74 -10.44 21.08
C LEU A 146 -7.37 -9.38 20.19
N GLN A 147 -7.59 -9.71 18.91
CA GLN A 147 -8.22 -8.82 17.94
C GLN A 147 -9.63 -8.43 18.38
N GLU A 148 -10.42 -9.39 18.85
CA GLU A 148 -11.77 -9.12 19.32
C GLU A 148 -11.75 -8.22 20.56
N LYS A 149 -10.87 -8.49 21.53
CA LYS A 149 -10.72 -7.65 22.73
C LYS A 149 -10.30 -6.22 22.38
N ILE A 150 -9.34 -6.04 21.47
CA ILE A 150 -8.92 -4.71 21.01
C ILE A 150 -10.09 -3.98 20.37
N TYR A 151 -10.75 -4.60 19.39
CA TYR A 151 -11.83 -3.97 18.65
C TYR A 151 -12.98 -3.57 19.57
N ARG A 152 -13.45 -4.48 20.44
CA ARG A 152 -14.54 -4.21 21.40
C ARG A 152 -14.19 -3.08 22.36
N THR A 153 -12.95 -3.05 22.87
CA THR A 153 -12.52 -2.01 23.82
C THR A 153 -12.39 -0.65 23.18
N LEU A 154 -12.02 -0.59 21.90
CA LEU A 154 -11.98 0.66 21.15
C LEU A 154 -13.39 1.13 20.77
N GLU A 155 -14.28 0.21 20.40
CA GLU A 155 -15.66 0.51 20.00
C GLU A 155 -16.50 1.04 21.17
N SER A 156 -16.21 0.61 22.40
CA SER A 156 -16.90 1.10 23.60
C SER A 156 -16.47 2.51 24.03
N ARG A 157 -15.53 3.17 23.32
CA ARG A 157 -15.02 4.49 23.68
C ARG A 157 -15.61 5.55 22.75
N GLU A 158 -16.35 6.50 23.30
CA GLU A 158 -16.97 7.59 22.52
C GLU A 158 -15.96 8.44 21.74
N SER A 159 -14.73 8.58 22.26
CA SER A 159 -13.66 9.36 21.61
C SER A 159 -12.98 8.66 20.43
N VAL A 160 -13.28 7.37 20.19
CA VAL A 160 -12.64 6.55 19.16
C VAL A 160 -13.65 6.22 18.05
N ASN A 161 -13.34 6.68 16.84
CA ASN A 161 -14.09 6.30 15.64
C ASN A 161 -13.31 5.21 14.89
N ILE A 162 -13.80 3.96 14.97
CA ILE A 162 -13.26 2.83 14.21
C ILE A 162 -13.88 2.83 12.81
N ARG A 163 -13.03 2.62 11.82
CA ARG A 163 -13.44 2.43 10.43
C ARG A 163 -12.80 1.16 9.91
N THR A 164 -13.61 0.28 9.34
CA THR A 164 -13.08 -0.84 8.56
C THR A 164 -12.54 -0.33 7.23
N GLY A 165 -11.48 -0.97 6.73
CA GLY A 165 -10.87 -0.59 5.46
C GLY A 165 -11.63 -1.13 4.26
N LYS A 166 -11.25 -0.60 3.10
CA LYS A 166 -11.61 -1.13 1.79
C LYS A 166 -10.34 -1.69 1.17
N GLY A 167 -10.38 -2.92 0.67
CA GLY A 167 -9.22 -3.54 0.05
C GLY A 167 -9.33 -5.06 -0.02
N SER A 168 -8.29 -5.69 -0.54
CA SER A 168 -8.16 -7.15 -0.63
C SER A 168 -7.91 -7.82 0.71
N ASN A 169 -7.27 -7.11 1.64
CA ASN A 169 -6.98 -7.61 2.98
C ASN A 169 -7.94 -6.99 4.01
N PRO A 170 -8.51 -7.78 4.93
CA PRO A 170 -9.33 -7.26 6.01
C PRO A 170 -8.49 -6.38 6.92
N THR A 171 -8.97 -5.17 7.17
CA THR A 171 -8.35 -4.21 8.08
C THR A 171 -9.39 -3.35 8.77
N TYR A 172 -9.06 -2.84 9.94
CA TYR A 172 -9.72 -1.69 10.55
C TYR A 172 -8.69 -0.68 11.00
N HIS A 173 -9.07 0.59 11.05
CA HIS A 173 -8.22 1.68 11.46
C HIS A 173 -8.99 2.67 12.34
N PHE A 174 -8.26 3.38 13.18
CA PHE A 174 -8.79 4.38 14.10
C PHE A 174 -7.74 5.45 14.36
N ARG A 175 -8.19 6.58 14.90
CA ARG A 175 -7.31 7.70 15.24
C ARG A 175 -6.75 7.54 16.65
N ILE A 176 -5.43 7.64 16.78
CA ILE A 176 -4.73 7.69 18.05
C ILE A 176 -4.45 9.15 18.43
N PRO A 177 -4.77 9.58 19.65
CA PRO A 177 -4.33 10.87 20.17
C PRO A 177 -2.79 10.99 20.21
N SER A 178 -2.26 12.14 19.78
CA SER A 178 -0.86 12.56 20.01
C SER A 178 -0.87 13.92 20.73
N THR A 179 0.31 14.42 21.08
CA THR A 179 0.51 15.75 21.69
C THR A 179 0.15 16.92 20.78
N ASP A 180 -0.06 16.68 19.48
CA ASP A 180 -0.28 17.72 18.46
C ASP A 180 -1.44 17.39 17.50
N HIS A 181 -1.35 16.27 16.78
CA HIS A 181 -2.31 15.85 15.76
C HIS A 181 -2.70 14.38 15.95
N LYS A 182 -3.80 13.94 15.34
CA LYS A 182 -4.20 12.53 15.45
C LYS A 182 -3.47 11.70 14.39
N ALA A 183 -2.76 10.66 14.81
CA ALA A 183 -2.21 9.64 13.91
C ALA A 183 -3.29 8.61 13.57
N ASN A 184 -3.22 7.97 12.41
CA ASN A 184 -4.06 6.83 12.09
C ASN A 184 -3.28 5.55 12.40
N LEU A 185 -3.86 4.62 13.16
CA LEU A 185 -3.34 3.26 13.26
C LEU A 185 -4.32 2.32 12.57
N GLY A 186 -3.78 1.48 11.69
CA GLY A 186 -4.53 0.38 11.09
C GLY A 186 -3.99 -0.97 11.54
N ILE A 187 -4.91 -1.92 11.62
CA ILE A 187 -4.67 -3.29 12.04
C ILE A 187 -5.21 -4.20 10.94
N TYR A 188 -4.37 -5.09 10.42
CA TYR A 188 -4.76 -6.14 9.49
C TYR A 188 -5.24 -7.38 10.23
N ALA A 189 -6.04 -8.23 9.58
CA ALA A 189 -6.54 -9.47 10.17
C ALA A 189 -5.41 -10.39 10.68
N ASN A 190 -4.27 -10.41 9.99
CA ASN A 190 -3.09 -11.19 10.38
C ASN A 190 -2.30 -10.62 11.56
N GLY A 191 -2.77 -9.54 12.18
CA GLY A 191 -2.10 -8.91 13.33
C GLY A 191 -1.05 -7.87 12.97
N ARG A 192 -0.65 -7.72 11.70
CA ARG A 192 0.22 -6.62 11.30
C ARG A 192 -0.48 -5.29 11.54
N THR A 193 0.27 -4.30 12.01
CA THR A 193 -0.22 -2.94 12.15
C THR A 193 0.63 -1.96 11.34
N TRP A 194 0.05 -0.81 11.03
CA TRP A 194 0.72 0.33 10.42
C TRP A 194 0.27 1.60 11.13
N ILE A 195 1.12 2.62 11.16
CA ILE A 195 0.80 3.89 11.79
C ILE A 195 1.13 5.04 10.84
N GLY A 196 0.10 5.76 10.40
CA GLY A 196 0.22 6.90 9.50
C GLY A 196 0.59 8.18 10.25
N PHE A 197 1.86 8.59 10.12
CA PHE A 197 2.45 9.75 10.79
C PHE A 197 2.64 10.99 9.93
N LYS A 198 2.27 10.97 8.64
CA LYS A 198 2.47 12.11 7.71
C LYS A 198 1.96 13.46 8.25
N LYS A 199 1.06 13.45 9.24
CA LYS A 199 0.47 14.64 9.85
C LYS A 199 0.99 14.97 11.26
N LEU A 200 1.90 14.17 11.84
CA LEU A 200 2.50 14.48 13.15
C LEU A 200 3.78 15.30 12.98
N SER A 201 4.04 16.22 13.90
CA SER A 201 5.36 16.83 14.08
C SER A 201 6.38 15.80 14.57
N ASP A 202 7.67 16.12 14.45
CA ASP A 202 8.74 15.27 14.98
C ASP A 202 8.61 15.03 16.49
N GLU A 203 8.06 16.00 17.22
CA GLU A 203 7.76 15.85 18.65
C GLU A 203 6.65 14.82 18.88
N GLY A 204 5.56 14.89 18.11
CA GLY A 204 4.49 13.89 18.14
C GLY A 204 4.99 12.48 17.82
N LYS A 205 5.85 12.34 16.80
CA LYS A 205 6.51 11.06 16.44
C LYS A 205 7.34 10.51 17.62
N ARG A 206 8.21 11.35 18.22
CA ARG A 206 9.04 10.95 19.37
C ARG A 206 8.22 10.56 20.60
N ASN A 207 7.13 11.28 20.87
CA ASN A 207 6.28 11.01 22.03
C ASN A 207 5.56 9.66 21.91
N LEU A 208 4.98 9.35 20.74
CA LEU A 208 4.36 8.05 20.52
C LEU A 208 5.39 6.91 20.56
N ALA A 209 6.60 7.14 20.02
CA ALA A 209 7.69 6.18 20.13
C ALA A 209 8.14 5.91 21.55
N SER A 210 8.27 6.95 22.35
CA SER A 210 8.57 6.84 23.78
C SER A 210 7.49 6.06 24.52
N ALA A 211 6.20 6.30 24.21
CA ALA A 211 5.10 5.58 24.84
C ALA A 211 5.12 4.07 24.51
N LEU A 212 5.37 3.69 23.25
CA LEU A 212 5.50 2.30 22.83
C LEU A 212 6.72 1.63 23.47
N ARG A 213 7.86 2.31 23.50
CA ARG A 213 9.07 1.81 24.18
C ARG A 213 8.83 1.61 25.67
N ASN A 214 8.31 2.61 26.37
CA ASN A 214 8.19 2.56 27.82
C ASN A 214 7.12 1.59 28.31
N LYS A 215 6.00 1.45 27.58
CA LYS A 215 4.87 0.62 28.02
C LYS A 215 4.89 -0.80 27.44
N LEU A 216 5.46 -1.00 26.26
CA LEU A 216 5.46 -2.30 25.58
C LEU A 216 6.86 -2.86 25.30
N ASP A 217 7.93 -2.12 25.63
CA ASP A 217 9.32 -2.47 25.29
C ASP A 217 9.57 -2.57 23.77
N ILE A 218 8.79 -1.83 22.99
CA ILE A 218 8.87 -1.84 21.53
C ILE A 218 9.71 -0.66 21.08
N ASN A 219 10.86 -0.96 20.47
CA ASN A 219 11.74 0.07 19.95
C ASN A 219 11.45 0.32 18.46
N ILE A 220 10.97 1.52 18.15
CA ILE A 220 10.71 1.93 16.78
C ILE A 220 11.49 3.23 16.52
N ASP A 221 12.09 3.32 15.33
CA ASP A 221 12.97 4.42 14.90
C ASP A 221 12.16 5.69 14.64
N SER A 222 12.07 6.59 15.62
CA SER A 222 11.27 7.83 15.55
C SER A 222 11.67 8.80 14.44
N GLU A 223 12.81 8.59 13.78
CA GLU A 223 13.32 9.47 12.71
C GLU A 223 12.90 9.01 11.31
N LYS A 224 12.31 7.81 11.17
CA LYS A 224 11.79 7.28 9.90
C LYS A 224 10.27 7.32 9.85
N ASP A 225 9.72 7.29 8.63
CA ASP A 225 8.29 7.05 8.46
C ASP A 225 7.96 5.60 8.82
N TRP A 226 7.04 5.42 9.79
CA TRP A 226 6.67 4.10 10.27
C TRP A 226 5.58 3.50 9.40
N THR A 227 5.99 2.77 8.37
CA THR A 227 5.04 1.97 7.58
C THR A 227 4.64 0.67 8.27
N LYS A 228 5.26 0.34 9.41
CA LYS A 228 5.00 -0.85 10.23
C LYS A 228 4.92 -0.48 11.71
N GLY A 229 3.87 -0.94 12.38
CA GLY A 229 3.68 -0.82 13.82
C GLY A 229 3.87 -2.16 14.53
N PRO A 230 3.54 -2.23 15.84
CA PRO A 230 3.65 -3.45 16.64
C PRO A 230 2.69 -4.54 16.17
N HIS A 231 3.13 -5.79 16.13
CA HIS A 231 2.34 -6.92 15.65
C HIS A 231 1.46 -7.53 16.75
N ILE A 232 0.17 -7.75 16.47
CA ILE A 232 -0.74 -8.46 17.39
C ILE A 232 -0.35 -9.93 17.47
N GLY A 233 -0.19 -10.46 18.68
CA GLY A 233 0.25 -11.83 18.93
C GLY A 233 1.75 -12.00 19.14
N GLU A 234 2.58 -11.06 18.65
CA GLU A 234 4.03 -11.06 18.86
C GLU A 234 4.41 -9.94 19.85
N ASP A 235 4.23 -8.68 19.43
CA ASP A 235 4.53 -7.51 20.26
C ASP A 235 3.38 -7.17 21.21
N ILE A 236 2.14 -7.34 20.75
CA ILE A 236 0.92 -7.11 21.55
C ILE A 236 0.31 -8.46 21.91
N THR A 237 0.63 -8.93 23.10
CA THR A 237 0.25 -10.25 23.63
C THR A 237 -0.92 -10.14 24.62
N LYS A 238 -1.42 -11.29 25.08
CA LYS A 238 -2.47 -11.35 26.10
C LYS A 238 -2.06 -10.65 27.41
N GLU A 239 -0.77 -10.60 27.71
CA GLU A 239 -0.23 -10.05 28.95
C GLU A 239 -0.06 -8.51 28.91
N ASN A 240 0.14 -7.94 27.71
CA ASN A 240 0.43 -6.51 27.57
C ASN A 240 -0.63 -5.71 26.78
N ILE A 241 -1.69 -6.37 26.29
CA ILE A 241 -2.79 -5.74 25.55
C ILE A 241 -3.39 -4.52 26.26
N ASP A 242 -3.53 -4.55 27.58
CA ASP A 242 -4.10 -3.43 28.33
C ASP A 242 -3.13 -2.23 28.37
N LYS A 243 -1.81 -2.48 28.34
CA LYS A 243 -0.80 -1.44 28.19
C LYS A 243 -0.89 -0.81 26.80
N PHE A 244 -1.02 -1.62 25.74
CA PHE A 244 -1.23 -1.13 24.37
C PHE A 244 -2.49 -0.28 24.27
N LEU A 245 -3.62 -0.81 24.76
CA LEU A 245 -4.88 -0.08 24.80
C LEU A 245 -4.73 1.24 25.54
N SER A 246 -3.97 1.30 26.63
CA SER A 246 -3.69 2.56 27.32
C SER A 246 -3.02 3.57 26.38
N ILE A 247 -1.99 3.20 25.61
CA ILE A 247 -1.27 4.13 24.72
C ILE A 247 -2.22 4.75 23.70
N VAL A 248 -3.00 3.90 23.02
CA VAL A 248 -3.76 4.32 21.84
C VAL A 248 -5.07 5.03 22.17
N SER A 249 -5.36 5.19 23.46
CA SER A 249 -6.65 5.68 23.94
C SER A 249 -6.57 6.73 25.04
N HIS A 250 -5.38 7.27 25.32
CA HIS A 250 -5.24 8.44 26.18
C HIS A 250 -5.77 9.68 25.46
N SER A 251 -6.99 10.08 25.80
CA SER A 251 -7.44 11.47 25.73
C SER A 251 -7.74 11.91 27.15
N GLU A 252 -7.06 12.97 27.58
CA GLU A 252 -7.25 13.80 28.79
C GLU A 252 -6.04 13.81 29.74
N GLY A 253 -5.24 14.87 29.64
CA GLY A 253 -4.17 15.15 30.60
C GLY A 253 -2.94 15.90 30.07
N ILE A 254 -3.10 16.91 29.19
CA ILE A 254 -2.24 18.11 29.13
C ILE A 254 -3.18 19.30 28.91
#